data_AF-A0A850MEK2-F1
#
_entry.id   AF-A0A850MEK2-F1
#
_cell.length_a   1.000
_cell.length_b   1.000
_cell.length_c   1.000
_cell.angle_alpha   90.00
_cell.angle_beta   90.00
_cell.angle_gamma   90.00
#
_symmetry.space_group_name_H-M   'P 1'
#
loop_
_entity.id
_entity.type
_entity.pdbx_description
1 polymer ?
#
loop_
_entity_poly.entity_id
_entity_poly.type
_entity_poly.pdbx_seq_one_letter_code
_entity_poly.pdbx_strand_id
1 'polypeptide(L)'
;MKEIPKSEMLLFFDLDDEYKLDAPEKEIPVKFRVLNRSHKDYMLTFRIRFSVSMDVKIVEDYKEVATKKILPGDDFEAETRLILLGKGKQWILITGSFSTANKDRTFQIKLPFKIK
;
A
#
# COMPACT_ATOMS: atom_id res chain seq x y z
N MET A 1 -0.13 -11.74 6.48
CA MET A 1 0.69 -11.22 5.35
C MET A 1 0.16 -11.79 4.04
N LYS A 2 -0.22 -10.95 3.07
CA LYS A 2 -0.70 -11.38 1.74
C LYS A 2 0.36 -11.07 0.68
N GLU A 3 0.84 -12.07 -0.04
CA GLU A 3 1.73 -11.89 -1.20
C GLU A 3 0.92 -11.53 -2.45
N ILE A 4 1.26 -10.41 -3.10
CA ILE A 4 0.61 -10.02 -4.36
C ILE A 4 1.43 -10.55 -5.54
N PRO A 5 0.80 -11.28 -6.49
CA PRO A 5 1.51 -11.90 -7.62
C PRO A 5 1.89 -10.84 -8.65
N LYS A 6 3.09 -10.28 -8.50
CA LYS A 6 3.88 -9.74 -9.60
C LYS A 6 5.28 -10.29 -9.46
N SER A 7 5.71 -11.09 -10.44
CA SER A 7 6.96 -11.87 -10.42
C SER A 7 8.25 -11.09 -10.13
N GLU A 8 8.21 -9.75 -10.14
CA GLU A 8 9.34 -8.84 -9.96
C GLU A 8 9.24 -7.97 -8.69
N MET A 9 8.06 -7.90 -8.04
CA MET A 9 7.81 -7.00 -6.91
C MET A 9 6.90 -7.67 -5.89
N LEU A 10 7.34 -7.73 -4.63
CA LEU A 10 6.46 -8.07 -3.51
C LEU A 10 6.08 -6.82 -2.75
N LEU A 11 4.78 -6.69 -2.52
CA LEU A 11 4.20 -5.72 -1.62
C LEU A 11 3.72 -6.46 -0.38
N PHE A 12 4.26 -6.07 0.76
CA PHE A 12 3.77 -6.53 2.05
C PHE A 12 2.96 -5.39 2.65
N PHE A 13 1.72 -5.70 2.99
CA PHE A 13 0.88 -4.83 3.78
C PHE A 13 0.70 -5.46 5.14
N ASP A 14 1.02 -4.72 6.18
CA ASP A 14 0.71 -5.11 7.55
C ASP A 14 -0.69 -4.57 7.90
N LEU A 15 -1.67 -5.16 7.23
CA LEU A 15 -3.09 -5.03 7.54
C LEU A 15 -3.51 -6.40 8.02
N ASP A 16 -3.61 -6.56 9.35
CA ASP A 16 -4.07 -7.80 9.95
C ASP A 16 -5.47 -8.14 9.41
N ASP A 17 -5.66 -9.39 8.96
CA ASP A 17 -6.88 -9.83 8.26
C ASP A 17 -8.13 -9.73 9.14
N GLU A 18 -7.94 -9.57 10.46
CA GLU A 18 -8.96 -9.28 11.46
C GLU A 18 -8.57 -8.09 12.34
N TYR A 19 -8.39 -6.90 11.76
CA TYR A 19 -8.26 -5.68 12.55
C TYR A 19 -9.54 -5.42 13.38
N LYS A 20 -9.55 -5.90 14.64
CA LYS A 20 -10.50 -5.49 15.68
C LYS A 20 -10.11 -4.07 16.11
N LEU A 21 -10.33 -3.10 15.22
CA LEU A 21 -10.02 -1.70 15.49
C LEU A 21 -11.02 -1.19 16.52
N ASP A 22 -10.53 -0.88 17.72
CA ASP A 22 -11.35 -0.31 18.78
C ASP A 22 -11.66 1.16 18.47
N ALA A 23 -12.97 1.40 18.31
CA ALA A 23 -13.66 2.67 18.10
C ALA A 23 -13.40 3.43 16.77
N PRO A 24 -14.46 4.05 16.20
CA PRO A 24 -14.31 5.07 15.15
C PRO A 24 -13.61 6.33 15.71
N GLU A 25 -13.07 7.17 14.82
CA GLU A 25 -12.35 8.43 15.07
C GLU A 25 -10.90 8.32 15.58
N LYS A 26 -10.22 7.22 15.25
CA LYS A 26 -8.79 7.04 15.57
C LYS A 26 -7.92 7.07 14.32
N GLU A 27 -6.77 7.75 14.41
CA GLU A 27 -5.69 7.61 13.45
C GLU A 27 -5.00 6.25 13.61
N ILE A 28 -4.88 5.51 12.52
CA ILE A 28 -4.24 4.19 12.49
C ILE A 28 -3.09 4.23 11.49
N PRO A 29 -1.86 3.95 11.93
CA PRO A 29 -0.75 3.78 11.02
C PRO A 29 -0.88 2.44 10.31
N VAL A 30 -0.74 2.47 8.99
CA VAL A 30 -0.66 1.28 8.14
C VAL A 30 0.71 1.27 7.50
N LYS A 31 1.53 0.29 7.88
CA LYS A 31 2.84 0.08 7.30
C LYS A 31 2.75 -0.78 6.06
N PHE A 32 3.58 -0.45 5.09
CA PHE A 32 3.77 -1.28 3.91
C PHE A 32 5.23 -1.30 3.50
N ARG A 33 5.59 -2.38 2.84
CA ARG A 33 6.96 -2.69 2.47
C ARG A 33 6.99 -3.17 1.03
N VAL A 34 7.92 -2.64 0.26
CA VAL A 34 8.11 -2.93 -1.16
C VAL A 34 9.47 -3.59 -1.32
N LEU A 35 9.45 -4.84 -1.75
CA LEU A 35 10.66 -5.61 -2.06
C LEU A 35 10.78 -5.75 -3.58
N ASN A 36 11.86 -5.21 -4.14
CA ASN A 36 12.20 -5.45 -5.54
C ASN A 36 12.94 -6.79 -5.66
N ARG A 37 12.26 -7.82 -6.17
CA ARG A 37 12.82 -9.16 -6.37
C ARG A 37 13.52 -9.34 -7.72
N SER A 38 13.55 -8.32 -8.57
CA SER A 38 14.30 -8.41 -9.82
C SER A 38 15.78 -8.61 -9.52
N HIS A 39 16.46 -9.41 -10.35
CA HIS A 39 17.90 -9.62 -10.28
C HIS A 39 18.70 -8.55 -11.03
N LYS A 40 18.05 -7.76 -11.90
CA LYS A 40 18.72 -6.82 -12.80
C LYS A 40 18.03 -5.47 -12.92
N ASP A 41 16.71 -5.44 -12.80
CA ASP A 41 15.94 -4.22 -13.05
C ASP A 41 15.70 -3.44 -11.76
N TYR A 42 16.12 -2.18 -11.75
CA TYR A 42 15.69 -1.22 -10.74
C TYR A 42 14.30 -0.67 -11.09
N MET A 43 13.51 -0.37 -10.07
CA MET A 43 12.25 0.35 -10.21
C MET A 43 12.53 1.85 -10.13
N LEU A 44 12.22 2.58 -11.18
CA LEU A 44 12.22 4.04 -11.21
C LEU A 44 10.82 4.58 -10.94
N THR A 45 10.79 5.83 -10.46
CA THR A 45 9.55 6.63 -10.35
C THR A 45 8.40 5.89 -9.67
N PHE A 46 8.75 5.06 -8.68
CA PHE A 46 7.79 4.25 -7.96
C PHE A 46 6.86 5.16 -7.19
N ARG A 47 5.56 4.99 -7.41
CA ARG A 47 4.49 5.74 -6.78
C ARG A 47 3.42 4.77 -6.33
N ILE A 48 2.96 4.93 -5.09
CA ILE A 48 1.74 4.31 -4.57
C ILE A 48 0.76 5.41 -4.23
N ARG A 49 -0.49 5.21 -4.66
CA ARG A 49 -1.64 6.01 -4.25
C ARG A 49 -2.62 5.13 -3.49
N PHE A 50 -3.15 5.69 -2.41
CA PHE A 50 -4.16 5.08 -1.58
C PHE A 50 -5.53 5.70 -1.88
N SER A 51 -6.53 4.84 -2.05
CA SER A 51 -7.94 5.19 -2.11
C SER A 51 -8.70 4.33 -1.12
N VAL A 52 -9.77 4.84 -0.52
CA VAL A 52 -10.50 4.17 0.57
C VAL A 52 -12.00 4.24 0.36
N SER A 53 -12.75 3.41 1.06
CA SER A 53 -14.21 3.47 1.14
C SER A 53 -14.70 4.71 1.90
N MET A 54 -15.99 5.05 1.79
CA MET A 54 -16.55 6.31 2.31
C MET A 54 -16.33 6.55 3.81
N ASP A 55 -16.36 5.49 4.63
CA ASP A 55 -16.26 5.61 6.09
C ASP A 55 -14.81 5.56 6.59
N VAL A 56 -13.85 5.77 5.69
CA VAL A 56 -12.41 5.81 5.97
C VAL A 56 -11.83 7.00 5.24
N LYS A 57 -10.98 7.78 5.90
CA LYS A 57 -10.18 8.83 5.28
C LYS A 57 -8.71 8.46 5.36
N ILE A 58 -7.92 8.88 4.37
CA ILE A 58 -6.47 8.84 4.43
C ILE A 58 -6.01 10.25 4.78
N VAL A 59 -5.05 10.40 5.69
CA VAL A 59 -4.41 11.69 5.97
C VAL A 59 -3.77 12.20 4.68
N GLU A 60 -4.06 13.44 4.25
CA GLU A 60 -3.71 13.92 2.89
C GLU A 60 -2.24 13.78 2.55
N ASP A 61 -1.35 14.09 3.51
CA ASP A 61 0.11 13.98 3.36
C ASP A 61 0.60 12.55 3.10
N TYR A 62 -0.23 11.54 3.40
CA TYR A 62 0.08 10.12 3.27
C TYR A 62 -0.73 9.42 2.17
N LYS A 63 -1.48 10.18 1.36
CA LYS A 63 -2.31 9.66 0.27
C LYS A 63 -1.50 9.16 -0.92
N GLU A 64 -0.30 9.72 -1.11
CA GLU A 64 0.63 9.31 -2.15
C GLU A 64 2.04 9.17 -1.55
N VAL A 65 2.67 8.02 -1.81
CA VAL A 65 4.08 7.79 -1.46
C VAL A 65 4.84 7.59 -2.76
N ALA A 66 5.89 8.38 -2.97
CA ALA A 66 6.73 8.30 -4.15
C ALA A 66 8.21 8.17 -3.77
N THR A 67 8.91 7.23 -4.42
CA THR A 67 10.37 7.13 -4.36
C THR A 67 10.94 7.08 -5.77
N LYS A 68 12.10 7.73 -5.96
CA LYS A 68 12.72 7.86 -7.28
C LYS A 68 13.31 6.55 -7.77
N LYS A 69 13.79 5.68 -6.87
CA LYS A 69 14.52 4.47 -7.20
C LYS A 69 14.41 3.42 -6.09
N ILE A 70 14.17 2.16 -6.48
CA ILE A 70 14.30 0.96 -5.61
C ILE A 70 15.19 -0.03 -6.35
N LEU A 71 16.36 -0.35 -5.81
CA LEU A 71 17.33 -1.23 -6.44
C LEU A 71 16.89 -2.72 -6.34
N PRO A 72 17.42 -3.59 -7.22
CA PRO A 72 17.36 -5.04 -7.01
C PRO A 72 17.76 -5.44 -5.59
N GLY A 73 16.88 -6.15 -4.88
CA GLY A 73 17.10 -6.59 -3.50
C GLY A 73 16.85 -5.53 -2.42
N ASP A 74 16.55 -4.28 -2.79
CA ASP A 74 16.21 -3.25 -1.81
C ASP A 74 14.88 -3.53 -1.14
N ASP A 75 14.83 -3.08 0.10
CA ASP A 75 13.70 -3.16 0.99
C ASP A 75 13.21 -1.77 1.37
N PHE A 76 12.16 -1.30 0.70
CA PHE A 76 11.59 0.02 0.93
C PHE A 76 10.38 -0.07 1.86
N GLU A 77 10.50 0.48 3.07
CA GLU A 77 9.38 0.61 4.02
C GLU A 77 8.81 2.04 3.99
N ALA A 78 7.50 2.14 4.06
CA ALA A 78 6.79 3.40 4.25
C ALA A 78 5.49 3.17 5.03
N GLU A 79 4.92 4.27 5.53
CA GLU A 79 3.66 4.25 6.26
C GLU A 79 2.62 5.16 5.60
N THR A 80 1.35 4.79 5.74
CA THR A 80 0.21 5.66 5.50
C THR A 80 -0.63 5.74 6.78
N ARG A 81 -1.51 6.75 6.89
CA ARG A 81 -2.37 6.94 8.07
C ARG A 81 -3.82 7.02 7.66
N LEU A 82 -4.65 6.24 8.34
CA LEU A 82 -6.08 6.17 8.12
C LEU A 82 -6.84 6.76 9.30
N ILE A 83 -7.93 7.47 9.01
CA ILE A 83 -8.91 7.94 9.99
C ILE A 83 -10.19 7.15 9.75
N LEU A 84 -10.65 6.40 10.75
CA LEU A 84 -11.92 5.67 10.66
C LEU A 84 -13.08 6.60 11.02
N LEU A 85 -14.12 6.65 10.19
CA LEU A 85 -15.31 7.46 10.45
C LEU A 85 -16.55 6.62 10.78
N GLY A 86 -16.52 5.33 10.45
CA GLY A 86 -17.66 4.44 10.64
C GLY A 86 -17.23 2.98 10.81
N LYS A 87 -18.24 2.12 11.01
CA LYS A 87 -18.07 0.69 11.28
C LYS A 87 -18.42 -0.14 10.04
N GLY A 88 -18.13 -1.44 10.09
CA GLY A 88 -18.54 -2.39 9.05
C GLY A 88 -17.44 -2.78 8.08
N LYS A 89 -17.83 -3.32 6.91
CA LYS A 89 -16.89 -3.81 5.89
C LYS A 89 -16.37 -2.62 5.08
N GLN A 90 -15.06 -2.40 5.15
CA GLN A 90 -14.36 -1.32 4.47
C GLN A 90 -13.29 -1.89 3.53
N TRP A 91 -12.69 -1.04 2.70
CA TRP A 91 -11.61 -1.45 1.82
C TRP A 91 -10.61 -0.33 1.59
N ILE A 92 -9.35 -0.71 1.38
CA ILE A 92 -8.30 0.16 0.85
C ILE A 92 -7.95 -0.35 -0.54
N LEU A 93 -7.87 0.55 -1.50
CA LEU A 93 -7.42 0.32 -2.85
C LEU A 93 -6.05 0.96 -3.01
N ILE A 94 -5.06 0.12 -3.28
CA ILE A 94 -3.70 0.53 -3.55
C ILE A 94 -3.52 0.51 -5.06
N THR A 95 -3.22 1.67 -5.63
CA THR A 95 -2.83 1.80 -7.03
C THR A 95 -1.36 2.17 -7.05
N GLY A 96 -0.52 1.31 -7.62
CA GLY A 96 0.89 1.61 -7.78
C GLY A 96 1.33 1.65 -9.22
N SER A 97 2.33 2.49 -9.49
CA SER A 97 2.97 2.64 -10.78
C SER A 97 4.47 2.74 -10.60
N PHE A 98 5.22 2.12 -11.49
CA PHE A 98 6.67 2.26 -11.56
C PHE A 98 7.16 2.01 -12.97
N SER A 99 8.31 2.58 -13.28
CA SER A 99 9.00 2.35 -14.55
C SER A 99 10.18 1.41 -14.31
N THR A 100 10.48 0.57 -15.28
CA THR A 100 11.77 -0.13 -15.40
C THR A 100 12.53 0.50 -16.55
N ALA A 101 13.77 0.05 -16.82
CA ALA A 101 14.56 0.56 -17.94
C ALA A 101 13.81 0.52 -19.29
N ASN A 102 12.87 -0.43 -19.46
CA ASN A 102 12.24 -0.71 -20.75
C ASN A 102 10.71 -0.63 -20.76
N LYS A 103 10.05 -0.55 -19.60
CA LYS A 103 8.59 -0.65 -19.49
C LYS A 103 8.03 0.09 -18.29
N ASP A 104 6.89 0.74 -18.49
CA ASP A 104 6.03 1.21 -17.41
C ASP A 104 5.11 0.09 -16.93
N ARG A 105 4.91 0.02 -15.62
CA ARG A 105 4.11 -0.99 -14.94
C ARG A 105 3.12 -0.30 -14.02
N THR A 106 1.86 -0.74 -14.07
CA THR A 106 0.82 -0.33 -13.11
C THR A 106 0.17 -1.55 -12.49
N PHE A 107 -0.28 -1.43 -11.24
CA PHE A 107 -1.11 -2.43 -10.57
C PHE A 107 -2.14 -1.76 -9.70
N GLN A 108 -3.17 -2.53 -9.40
CA GLN A 108 -4.23 -2.14 -8.50
C GLN A 108 -4.59 -3.34 -7.62
N ILE A 109 -4.63 -3.13 -6.31
CA ILE A 109 -4.91 -4.18 -5.32
C ILE A 109 -5.97 -3.63 -4.37
N LYS A 110 -7.04 -4.39 -4.18
CA LYS A 110 -8.10 -4.06 -3.21
C LYS A 110 -7.95 -4.93 -1.98
N LEU A 111 -7.71 -4.31 -0.83
CA LEU A 111 -7.59 -4.96 0.48
C LEU A 111 -8.87 -4.71 1.30
N PRO A 112 -9.76 -5.71 1.42
CA PRO A 112 -10.92 -5.60 2.29
C PRO A 112 -10.53 -5.79 3.76
N PHE A 113 -11.20 -5.07 4.67
CA PHE A 113 -11.08 -5.22 6.12
C PHE A 113 -12.41 -4.88 6.81
N LYS A 114 -12.52 -5.12 8.13
CA LYS A 114 -13.76 -4.87 8.89
C LYS A 114 -13.47 -4.07 10.15
N ILE A 115 -14.22 -3.00 10.38
CA ILE A 115 -14.20 -2.19 11.61
C ILE A 115 -15.37 -2.64 12.49
N LYS A 116 -15.13 -2.84 13.79
CA LYS A 116 -16.14 -3.31 14.76
C LYS A 116 -16.95 -2.19 15.40
#